data_AF-A0AAD5HPW7-F1
#
_entry.id   AF-A0AAD5HPW7-F1
#
_cell.length_a   1.000
_cell.length_b   1.000
_cell.length_c   1.000
_cell.angle_alpha   90.00
_cell.angle_beta   90.00
_cell.angle_gamma   90.00
#
_symmetry.space_group_name_H-M   'P 1'
#
loop_
_entity.id
_entity.type
_entity.pdbx_description
1 polymer ?
#
loop_
_entity_poly.entity_id
_entity_poly.type
_entity_poly.pdbx_seq_one_letter_code
_entity_poly.pdbx_strand_id
1 'polypeptide(L)'
;MRVLGMLKWETDGMLQPYGLPLRKDLEINPFLVTPQGIPLPGITSEPVTEWPISAILGQDSGPATNDVYGKMFYYVRSLCLKFQRRLRSLQVEFSLLKRDPLDLPSIFNNQGHRRFDRIDTGANFDVVPMAVAAPLSYLLQHVDMNPHATMLGICRLSTLAASSEPTKEDLAMEDRHFDAPMGTKLDELAPPVSRENERSIDGTRRTWGLFMWRNWDKFSDQ
;
A
#
# COMPACT_ATOMS: atom_id res chain seq x y z
N MET A 1 -8.93 18.55 -9.25
CA MET A 1 -10.10 18.07 -8.47
C MET A 1 -9.81 16.66 -7.94
N ARG A 2 -9.07 16.51 -6.83
CA ARG A 2 -8.82 15.18 -6.22
C ARG A 2 -9.97 14.76 -5.30
N VAL A 3 -10.41 15.66 -4.43
CA VAL A 3 -11.49 15.42 -3.45
C VAL A 3 -12.79 14.92 -4.11
N LEU A 4 -13.20 15.53 -5.22
CA LEU A 4 -14.41 15.10 -5.94
C LEU A 4 -14.26 13.71 -6.57
N GLY A 5 -13.06 13.36 -7.05
CA GLY A 5 -12.77 12.02 -7.56
C GLY A 5 -12.76 10.98 -6.44
N MET A 6 -12.24 11.34 -5.26
CA MET A 6 -12.25 10.49 -4.07
C MET A 6 -13.67 10.20 -3.60
N LEU A 7 -14.52 11.23 -3.46
CA LEU A 7 -15.92 11.06 -3.09
C LEU A 7 -16.67 10.19 -4.10
N LYS A 8 -16.39 10.36 -5.40
CA LYS A 8 -16.97 9.51 -6.45
C LYS A 8 -16.54 8.05 -6.27
N TRP A 9 -15.24 7.78 -6.11
CA TRP A 9 -14.70 6.44 -5.85
C TRP A 9 -15.31 5.79 -4.61
N GLU A 10 -15.44 6.54 -3.50
CA GLU A 10 -16.07 6.03 -2.28
C GLU A 10 -17.55 5.67 -2.48
N THR A 11 -18.23 6.37 -3.41
CA THR A 11 -19.64 6.14 -3.71
C THR A 11 -19.85 4.98 -4.68
N ASP A 12 -19.02 4.89 -5.73
CA ASP A 12 -19.25 3.97 -6.85
C ASP A 12 -18.23 2.83 -6.98
N GLY A 13 -17.10 2.89 -6.27
CA GLY A 13 -16.02 1.91 -6.32
C GLY A 13 -15.31 1.83 -7.67
N MET A 14 -15.47 2.84 -8.55
CA MET A 14 -14.94 2.80 -9.92
C MET A 14 -13.90 3.87 -10.19
N LEU A 15 -12.73 3.42 -10.62
CA LEU A 15 -11.66 4.29 -11.09
C LEU A 15 -11.93 4.61 -12.57
N GLN A 16 -12.54 5.74 -12.86
CA GLN A 16 -12.89 6.16 -14.21
C GLN A 16 -12.63 7.65 -14.45
N PRO A 17 -12.31 8.05 -15.69
CA PRO A 17 -12.31 9.45 -16.11
C PRO A 17 -13.65 10.13 -15.88
N TYR A 18 -13.58 11.43 -15.61
CA TYR A 18 -14.72 12.31 -15.47
C TYR A 18 -15.61 12.28 -16.73
N GLY A 19 -16.92 12.25 -16.52
CA GLY A 19 -17.92 12.24 -17.59
C GLY A 19 -18.24 10.85 -18.17
N LEU A 20 -17.56 9.79 -17.75
CA LEU A 20 -17.95 8.43 -18.12
C LEU A 20 -19.14 7.92 -17.30
N PRO A 21 -20.04 7.13 -17.91
CA PRO A 21 -21.19 6.58 -17.23
C PRO A 21 -20.78 5.46 -16.26
N LEU A 22 -21.53 5.38 -15.16
CA LEU A 22 -21.44 4.30 -14.19
C LEU A 22 -21.73 2.94 -14.86
N ARG A 23 -20.78 2.02 -14.77
CA ARG A 23 -20.93 0.65 -15.27
C ARG A 23 -21.42 -0.28 -14.16
N LYS A 24 -22.75 -0.38 -14.02
CA LYS A 24 -23.41 -1.24 -13.00
C LYS A 24 -23.36 -2.73 -13.33
N ASP A 25 -22.97 -3.07 -14.55
CA ASP A 25 -22.87 -4.43 -15.07
C ASP A 25 -21.54 -5.12 -14.75
N LEU A 26 -20.60 -4.42 -14.08
CA LEU A 26 -19.30 -4.98 -13.74
C LEU A 26 -19.37 -5.81 -12.47
N GLU A 27 -18.88 -7.04 -12.55
CA GLU A 27 -18.65 -7.89 -11.38
C GLU A 27 -17.26 -7.60 -10.80
N ILE A 28 -17.14 -7.68 -9.47
CA ILE A 28 -15.85 -7.58 -8.78
C ILE A 28 -15.00 -8.78 -9.18
N ASN A 29 -13.72 -8.55 -9.49
CA ASN A 29 -12.78 -9.62 -9.76
C ASN A 29 -12.73 -10.59 -8.57
N PRO A 30 -13.04 -11.89 -8.76
CA PRO A 30 -13.06 -12.87 -7.68
C PRO A 30 -11.73 -13.00 -6.90
N PHE A 31 -10.61 -12.60 -7.50
CA PHE A 31 -9.30 -12.56 -6.83
C PHE A 31 -9.15 -11.42 -5.82
N LEU A 32 -10.05 -10.44 -5.83
CA LEU A 32 -10.03 -9.30 -4.91
C LEU A 32 -10.97 -9.47 -3.72
N VAL A 33 -11.71 -10.59 -3.65
CA VAL A 33 -12.65 -10.86 -2.56
C VAL A 33 -12.35 -12.21 -1.93
N THR A 34 -12.67 -12.34 -0.64
CA THR A 34 -12.65 -13.63 0.05
C THR A 34 -13.74 -14.55 -0.53
N PRO A 35 -13.68 -15.87 -0.26
CA PRO A 35 -14.75 -16.79 -0.62
C PRO A 35 -16.13 -16.40 -0.06
N GLN A 36 -16.17 -15.58 1.00
CA GLN A 36 -17.38 -15.03 1.62
C GLN A 36 -17.86 -13.74 0.94
N GLY A 37 -17.21 -13.30 -0.15
CA GLY A 37 -17.54 -12.07 -0.87
C GLY A 37 -17.04 -10.80 -0.18
N ILE A 38 -16.17 -10.91 0.83
CA ILE A 38 -15.65 -9.74 1.55
C ILE A 38 -14.44 -9.19 0.78
N PRO A 39 -14.41 -7.89 0.45
CA PRO A 39 -13.21 -7.19 -0.03
C PRO A 39 -11.94 -7.57 0.75
N LEU A 40 -10.86 -7.93 0.05
CA LEU A 40 -9.56 -8.07 0.69
C LEU A 40 -9.12 -6.72 1.31
N PRO A 41 -8.42 -6.73 2.47
CA PRO A 41 -7.94 -5.50 3.07
C PRO A 41 -7.11 -4.66 2.09
N GLY A 42 -7.36 -3.35 2.05
CA GLY A 42 -6.65 -2.40 1.19
C GLY A 42 -7.26 -2.19 -0.20
N ILE A 43 -8.17 -3.06 -0.69
CA ILE A 43 -8.76 -2.86 -2.03
C ILE A 43 -9.71 -1.66 -2.11
N THR A 44 -10.27 -1.24 -0.97
CA THR A 44 -11.19 -0.11 -0.87
C THR A 44 -10.47 1.21 -0.58
N SER A 45 -9.15 1.17 -0.33
CA SER A 45 -8.34 2.36 -0.08
C SER A 45 -8.33 3.30 -1.29
N GLU A 46 -8.09 4.59 -1.05
CA GLU A 46 -7.98 5.57 -2.13
C GLU A 46 -6.87 5.17 -3.12
N PRO A 47 -7.18 4.88 -4.39
CA PRO A 47 -6.24 4.26 -5.32
C PRO A 47 -5.06 5.16 -5.67
N VAL A 48 -5.16 6.46 -5.44
CA VAL A 48 -4.09 7.42 -5.77
C VAL A 48 -2.95 7.39 -4.75
N THR A 49 -3.19 6.87 -3.55
CA THR A 49 -2.22 6.96 -2.43
C THR A 49 -1.04 5.98 -2.55
N GLU A 50 -1.23 4.86 -3.24
CA GLU A 50 -0.22 3.79 -3.33
C GLU A 50 0.61 3.82 -4.62
N TRP A 51 0.42 4.83 -5.46
CA TRP A 51 1.01 4.91 -6.80
C TRP A 51 1.81 6.20 -6.99
N PRO A 52 2.83 6.19 -7.88
CA PRO A 52 3.70 7.34 -8.08
C PRO A 52 2.94 8.54 -8.65
N ILE A 53 2.65 9.52 -7.79
CA ILE A 53 1.79 10.65 -8.13
C ILE A 53 2.33 11.48 -9.30
N SER A 54 3.64 11.61 -9.44
CA SER A 54 4.29 12.30 -10.56
C SER A 54 3.97 11.62 -11.90
N ALA A 55 4.01 10.29 -11.95
CA ALA A 55 3.70 9.52 -13.15
C ALA A 55 2.21 9.57 -13.51
N ILE A 56 1.34 9.64 -12.51
CA ILE A 56 -0.10 9.83 -12.67
C ILE A 56 -0.37 11.23 -13.25
N LEU A 57 0.12 12.29 -12.60
CA LEU A 57 -0.14 13.66 -13.01
C LEU A 57 0.40 13.99 -14.41
N GLY A 58 1.45 13.29 -14.83
CA GLY A 58 2.01 13.36 -16.17
C GLY A 58 1.21 12.65 -17.26
N GLN A 59 0.15 11.89 -16.93
CA GLN A 59 -0.75 11.33 -17.95
C GLN A 59 -1.63 12.40 -18.57
N ASP A 60 -1.90 12.24 -19.87
CA ASP A 60 -2.95 12.99 -20.55
C ASP A 60 -4.32 12.39 -20.21
N SER A 61 -5.25 13.24 -19.78
CA SER A 61 -6.66 12.91 -19.51
C SER A 61 -7.60 13.58 -20.50
N GLY A 62 -7.08 14.10 -21.61
CA GLY A 62 -7.84 14.82 -22.62
C GLY A 62 -8.29 16.20 -22.11
N PRO A 63 -9.50 16.66 -22.48
CA PRO A 63 -9.99 18.00 -22.13
C PRO A 63 -10.07 18.25 -20.61
N ALA A 64 -10.23 17.19 -19.81
CA ALA A 64 -10.29 17.26 -18.36
C ALA A 64 -8.89 17.19 -17.74
N THR A 65 -8.03 18.16 -18.03
CA THR A 65 -6.59 18.17 -17.63
C THR A 65 -6.35 18.11 -16.11
N ASN A 66 -7.35 18.46 -15.31
CA ASN A 66 -7.33 18.45 -13.83
C ASN A 66 -8.02 17.22 -13.20
N ASP A 67 -8.39 16.23 -14.01
CA ASP A 67 -9.00 14.98 -13.59
C ASP A 67 -7.93 13.97 -13.15
N VAL A 68 -7.59 14.01 -11.86
CA VAL A 68 -6.58 13.11 -11.26
C VAL A 68 -6.97 11.64 -11.37
N TYR A 69 -8.26 11.32 -11.26
CA TYR A 69 -8.75 9.94 -11.31
C TYR A 69 -8.78 9.41 -12.75
N GLY A 70 -9.14 10.24 -13.73
CA GLY A 70 -8.97 9.92 -15.14
C GLY A 70 -7.52 9.71 -15.53
N LYS A 71 -6.61 10.57 -15.05
CA LYS A 71 -5.17 10.37 -15.24
C LYS A 71 -4.67 9.05 -14.64
N MET A 72 -5.12 8.72 -13.43
CA MET A 72 -4.81 7.45 -12.77
C MET A 72 -5.35 6.25 -13.56
N PHE A 73 -6.58 6.35 -14.08
CA PHE A 73 -7.14 5.33 -14.97
C PHE A 73 -6.27 5.09 -16.20
N TYR A 74 -5.86 6.16 -16.91
CA TYR A 74 -5.01 6.04 -18.08
C TYR A 74 -3.62 5.52 -17.75
N TYR A 75 -3.07 5.92 -16.60
CA TYR A 75 -1.80 5.40 -16.09
C TYR A 75 -1.85 3.87 -15.94
N VAL A 76 -2.81 3.36 -15.16
CA VAL A 76 -2.99 1.91 -14.92
C VAL A 76 -3.26 1.18 -16.23
N ARG A 77 -4.15 1.72 -17.07
CA ARG A 77 -4.43 1.16 -18.41
C ARG A 77 -3.16 1.05 -19.25
N SER A 78 -2.30 2.07 -19.22
CA SER A 78 -1.03 2.05 -19.95
C SER A 78 -0.08 0.95 -19.44
N LEU A 79 -0.02 0.74 -18.12
CA LEU A 79 0.77 -0.33 -17.50
C LEU A 79 0.25 -1.70 -17.93
N CYS A 80 -1.06 -1.93 -17.85
CA CYS A 80 -1.68 -3.18 -18.28
C CYS A 80 -1.42 -3.46 -19.77
N LEU A 81 -1.53 -2.45 -20.63
CA LEU A 81 -1.24 -2.60 -22.06
C LEU A 81 0.24 -2.90 -22.33
N LYS A 82 1.17 -2.23 -21.63
CA LYS A 82 2.61 -2.52 -21.72
C LYS A 82 2.90 -3.95 -21.27
N PHE A 83 2.31 -4.37 -20.16
CA PHE A 83 2.45 -5.73 -19.63
C PHE A 83 1.92 -6.77 -20.63
N GLN A 84 0.70 -6.59 -21.16
CA GLN A 84 0.14 -7.48 -22.19
C GLN A 84 1.00 -7.57 -23.45
N ARG A 85 1.55 -6.44 -23.92
CA ARG A 85 2.48 -6.45 -25.07
C ARG A 85 3.75 -7.24 -24.76
N ARG A 86 4.31 -7.06 -23.56
CA ARG A 86 5.49 -7.80 -23.12
C ARG A 86 5.23 -9.29 -23.03
N LEU A 87 4.07 -9.71 -22.50
CA LEU A 87 3.68 -11.12 -22.40
C LEU A 87 3.65 -11.82 -23.75
N ARG A 88 3.22 -11.15 -24.84
CA ARG A 88 3.23 -11.76 -26.19
C ARG A 88 4.61 -12.17 -26.67
N SER A 89 5.66 -11.54 -26.16
CA SER A 89 7.06 -11.83 -26.52
C SER A 89 7.74 -12.83 -25.59
N LEU A 90 7.13 -13.17 -24.47
CA LEU A 90 7.71 -14.02 -23.44
C LEU A 90 7.02 -15.38 -23.42
N GLN A 91 7.80 -16.43 -23.20
CA GLN A 91 7.24 -17.72 -22.82
C GLN A 91 7.01 -17.71 -21.31
N VAL A 92 5.77 -17.48 -20.90
CA VAL A 92 5.39 -17.39 -19.48
C VAL A 92 4.34 -18.45 -19.18
N GLU A 93 4.57 -19.20 -18.12
CA GLU A 93 3.59 -20.09 -17.51
C GLU A 93 3.13 -19.47 -16.20
N PHE A 94 1.82 -19.42 -15.97
CA PHE A 94 1.23 -18.99 -14.70
C PHE A 94 0.64 -20.20 -13.99
N SER A 95 1.08 -20.45 -12.76
CA SER A 95 0.48 -21.46 -11.89
C SER A 95 -0.15 -20.78 -10.69
N LEU A 96 -1.41 -21.06 -10.44
CA LEU A 96 -2.14 -20.57 -9.27
C LEU A 96 -2.43 -21.74 -8.33
N LEU A 97 -2.12 -21.57 -7.05
CA LEU A 97 -2.32 -22.60 -6.04
C LEU A 97 -3.08 -22.04 -4.84
N LYS A 98 -4.17 -22.69 -4.46
CA LYS A 98 -4.95 -22.36 -3.26
C LYS A 98 -4.47 -23.20 -2.07
N ARG A 99 -3.34 -22.80 -1.45
CA ARG A 99 -2.73 -23.49 -0.31
C ARG A 99 -2.17 -22.49 0.68
N ASP A 100 -1.97 -22.92 1.92
CA ASP A 100 -1.23 -22.15 2.90
C ASP A 100 0.23 -22.00 2.42
N PRO A 101 0.84 -20.80 2.49
CA PRO A 101 2.25 -20.62 2.17
C PRO A 101 3.18 -21.61 2.89
N LEU A 102 2.85 -22.01 4.12
CA LEU A 102 3.63 -22.95 4.92
C LEU A 102 3.61 -24.38 4.36
N ASP A 103 2.61 -24.73 3.55
CA ASP A 103 2.53 -26.04 2.90
C ASP A 103 3.42 -26.13 1.65
N LEU A 104 3.78 -24.98 1.05
CA LEU A 104 4.48 -24.92 -0.24
C LEU A 104 5.80 -25.71 -0.29
N PRO A 105 6.66 -25.70 0.76
CA PRO A 105 7.89 -26.50 0.75
C PRO A 105 7.64 -27.98 0.53
N SER A 106 6.63 -28.53 1.19
CA SER A 106 6.27 -29.95 1.06
C SER A 106 5.79 -30.28 -0.37
N ILE A 107 4.96 -29.40 -0.95
CA ILE A 107 4.38 -29.57 -2.28
C ILE A 107 5.48 -29.57 -3.34
N PHE A 108 6.34 -28.56 -3.34
CA PHE A 108 7.37 -28.41 -4.37
C PHE A 108 8.54 -29.38 -4.21
N ASN A 109 8.83 -29.86 -3.00
CA ASN A 109 9.77 -30.96 -2.82
C ASN A 109 9.23 -32.26 -3.43
N ASN A 110 7.96 -32.58 -3.21
CA ASN A 110 7.33 -33.78 -3.76
C ASN A 110 7.13 -33.71 -5.28
N GLN A 111 7.08 -32.50 -5.87
CA GLN A 111 6.94 -32.27 -7.31
C GLN A 111 8.28 -32.13 -8.06
N GLY A 112 9.35 -32.75 -7.55
CA GLY A 112 10.66 -32.77 -8.21
C GLY A 112 11.60 -31.63 -7.80
N HIS A 113 11.52 -31.19 -6.53
CA HIS A 113 12.40 -30.18 -5.95
C HIS A 113 12.50 -28.87 -6.75
N ARG A 114 11.34 -28.33 -7.16
CA ARG A 114 11.31 -27.01 -7.81
C ARG A 114 11.93 -25.96 -6.87
N ARG A 115 12.81 -25.12 -7.42
CA ARG A 115 13.46 -23.99 -6.74
C ARG A 115 13.23 -22.71 -7.54
N PHE A 116 13.24 -21.57 -6.86
CA PHE A 116 12.89 -20.28 -7.42
C PHE A 116 14.06 -19.30 -7.32
N ASP A 117 14.25 -18.50 -8.36
CA ASP A 117 15.20 -17.38 -8.35
C ASP A 117 14.69 -16.22 -7.47
N ARG A 118 13.36 -16.11 -7.33
CA ARG A 118 12.75 -15.05 -6.55
C ARG A 118 11.47 -15.52 -5.89
N ILE A 119 11.30 -15.17 -4.62
CA ILE A 119 10.07 -15.38 -3.86
C ILE A 119 9.59 -14.03 -3.35
N ASP A 120 8.35 -13.67 -3.65
CA ASP A 120 7.69 -12.50 -3.07
C ASP A 120 6.68 -12.99 -2.02
N THR A 121 6.89 -12.57 -0.79
CA THR A 121 6.08 -12.96 0.38
C THR A 121 4.99 -11.95 0.70
N GLY A 122 4.98 -10.80 0.01
CA GLY A 122 4.02 -9.73 0.19
C GLY A 122 3.92 -9.25 1.64
N ALA A 123 2.69 -8.97 2.08
CA ALA A 123 2.40 -8.48 3.43
C ALA A 123 2.54 -9.53 4.54
N ASN A 124 2.63 -10.83 4.22
CA ASN A 124 2.78 -11.87 5.25
C ASN A 124 4.10 -11.73 6.01
N PHE A 125 5.13 -11.20 5.34
CA PHE A 125 6.41 -10.91 5.98
C PHE A 125 6.30 -9.83 7.06
N ASP A 126 5.38 -8.88 6.92
CA ASP A 126 5.16 -7.82 7.91
C ASP A 126 4.49 -8.34 9.19
N VAL A 127 3.69 -9.40 9.07
CA VAL A 127 2.91 -9.96 10.18
C VAL A 127 3.68 -11.06 10.91
N VAL A 128 4.31 -11.98 10.17
CA VAL A 128 5.00 -13.15 10.71
C VAL A 128 6.29 -13.49 9.93
N PRO A 129 7.31 -12.60 9.95
CA PRO A 129 8.48 -12.69 9.07
C PRO A 129 9.21 -14.03 9.20
N MET A 130 9.52 -14.46 10.42
CA MET A 130 10.25 -15.72 10.65
C MET A 130 9.43 -16.95 10.26
N ALA A 131 8.11 -16.93 10.50
CA ALA A 131 7.25 -18.06 10.17
C ALA A 131 7.11 -18.24 8.66
N VAL A 132 7.20 -17.18 7.87
CA VAL A 132 7.13 -17.24 6.40
C VAL A 132 8.51 -17.44 5.77
N ALA A 133 9.52 -16.70 6.23
CA ALA A 133 10.86 -16.70 5.63
C ALA A 133 11.58 -18.03 5.81
N ALA A 134 11.59 -18.59 7.02
CA ALA A 134 12.29 -19.83 7.31
C ALA A 134 11.84 -20.99 6.40
N PRO A 135 10.55 -21.34 6.28
CA PRO A 135 10.12 -22.44 5.42
C PRO A 135 10.29 -22.15 3.93
N LEU A 136 10.04 -20.92 3.48
CA LEU A 136 10.13 -20.57 2.06
C LEU A 136 11.57 -20.39 1.59
N SER A 137 12.52 -20.11 2.48
CA SER A 137 13.95 -19.99 2.12
C SER A 137 14.49 -21.26 1.45
N TYR A 138 14.00 -22.44 1.85
CA TYR A 138 14.37 -23.73 1.24
C TYR A 138 13.91 -23.90 -0.20
N LEU A 139 12.97 -23.06 -0.65
CA LEU A 139 12.50 -23.03 -2.02
C LEU A 139 13.30 -22.09 -2.90
N LEU A 140 14.19 -21.26 -2.35
CA LEU A 140 15.13 -20.49 -3.17
C LEU A 140 16.19 -21.40 -3.79
N GLN A 141 16.70 -21.00 -4.95
CA GLN A 141 17.87 -21.65 -5.52
C GLN A 141 19.08 -21.51 -4.58
N HIS A 142 19.91 -22.54 -4.55
CA HIS A 142 21.16 -22.51 -3.80
C HIS A 142 22.10 -21.45 -4.39
N VAL A 143 22.93 -20.84 -3.53
CA VAL A 143 23.87 -19.77 -3.92
C VAL A 143 24.83 -20.20 -5.05
N ASP A 144 25.20 -21.48 -5.08
CA ASP A 144 26.06 -22.04 -6.13
C ASP A 144 25.38 -22.08 -7.52
N MET A 145 24.05 -22.10 -7.57
CA MET A 145 23.28 -22.11 -8.82
C MET A 145 22.88 -20.71 -9.24
N ASN A 146 22.43 -19.89 -8.29
CA ASN A 146 22.08 -18.50 -8.53
C ASN A 146 22.42 -17.65 -7.28
N PRO A 147 23.54 -16.90 -7.31
CA PRO A 147 23.93 -16.04 -6.19
C PRO A 147 23.01 -14.83 -6.00
N HIS A 148 22.12 -14.57 -6.97
CA HIS A 148 21.12 -13.51 -6.92
C HIS A 148 19.74 -14.00 -6.47
N ALA A 149 19.61 -15.27 -6.08
CA ALA A 149 18.36 -15.80 -5.56
C ALA A 149 17.91 -14.97 -4.34
N THR A 150 16.68 -14.45 -4.37
CA THR A 150 16.23 -13.44 -3.40
C THR A 150 14.79 -13.63 -2.95
N MET A 151 14.56 -13.42 -1.65
CA MET A 151 13.23 -13.28 -1.08
C MET A 151 12.92 -11.80 -0.84
N LEU A 152 11.74 -11.37 -1.24
CA LEU A 152 11.23 -10.02 -0.97
C LEU A 152 10.04 -10.12 -0.02
N GLY A 153 9.97 -9.16 0.88
CA GLY A 153 8.85 -8.95 1.79
C GLY A 153 8.54 -7.47 1.90
N ILE A 154 7.30 -7.14 2.20
CA ILE A 154 6.88 -5.79 2.54
C ILE A 154 6.91 -5.66 4.06
N CYS A 155 7.55 -4.61 4.57
CA CYS A 155 7.59 -4.28 6.00
C CYS A 155 7.01 -2.87 6.23
N ARG A 156 5.75 -2.74 6.66
CA ARG A 156 5.16 -1.48 7.12
C ARG A 156 5.22 -1.35 8.65
N LEU A 157 5.08 -2.44 9.39
CA LEU A 157 5.06 -2.46 10.85
C LEU A 157 6.47 -2.38 11.46
N SER A 158 7.47 -2.99 10.83
CA SER A 158 8.85 -2.97 11.34
C SER A 158 9.44 -1.55 11.44
N THR A 159 9.05 -0.62 10.55
CA THR A 159 9.42 0.80 10.64
C THR A 159 8.75 1.54 11.80
N LEU A 160 7.64 1.05 12.34
CA LEU A 160 7.01 1.60 13.54
C LEU A 160 7.71 1.09 14.82
N ALA A 161 8.11 -0.18 14.83
CA ALA A 161 8.78 -0.82 15.96
C ALA A 161 10.28 -0.45 16.08
N ALA A 162 10.96 -0.19 14.96
CA ALA A 162 12.34 0.26 14.90
C ALA A 162 12.44 1.79 14.75
N SER A 163 11.56 2.53 15.45
CA SER A 163 11.67 3.99 15.51
C SER A 163 13.03 4.37 16.10
N SER A 164 13.74 5.28 15.42
CA SER A 164 14.97 5.87 15.96
C SER A 164 14.64 6.60 17.27
N GLU A 165 15.58 6.74 18.20
CA GLU A 165 15.36 7.48 19.45
C GLU A 165 14.75 8.88 19.21
N PRO A 166 15.21 9.68 18.21
CA PRO A 166 14.56 10.95 17.87
C PRO A 166 13.11 10.84 17.42
N THR A 167 12.71 9.70 16.84
CA THR A 167 11.32 9.46 16.42
C THR A 167 10.45 9.05 17.61
N LYS A 168 11.00 8.29 18.57
CA LYS A 168 10.32 7.96 19.82
C LYS A 168 10.05 9.20 20.68
N GLU A 169 11.03 10.10 20.76
CA GLU A 169 10.88 11.37 21.48
C GLU A 169 9.79 12.25 20.89
N ASP A 170 9.71 12.35 19.55
CA ASP A 170 8.60 13.06 18.88
C ASP A 170 7.26 12.44 19.22
N LEU A 171 7.12 11.12 19.09
CA LEU A 171 5.87 10.42 19.38
C LEU A 171 5.44 10.63 20.84
N ALA A 172 6.38 10.62 21.78
CA ALA A 172 6.12 10.91 23.19
C ALA A 172 5.77 12.39 23.44
N MET A 173 6.30 13.32 22.64
CA MET A 173 5.93 14.74 22.69
C MET A 173 4.49 14.92 22.18
N GLU A 174 4.14 14.31 21.06
CA GLU A 174 2.79 14.36 20.50
C GLU A 174 1.76 13.77 21.47
N ASP A 175 2.08 12.62 22.07
CA ASP A 175 1.20 11.98 23.04
C ASP A 175 0.96 12.88 24.26
N ARG A 176 2.01 13.54 24.78
CA ARG A 176 1.89 14.51 25.89
C ARG A 176 1.09 15.76 25.54
N HIS A 177 1.11 16.19 24.28
CA HIS A 177 0.46 17.41 23.84
C HIS A 177 -0.84 17.15 23.08
N PHE A 178 -1.34 15.91 23.06
CA PHE A 178 -2.63 15.62 22.46
C PHE A 178 -3.77 16.35 23.18
N ASP A 179 -3.82 16.23 24.51
CA ASP A 179 -4.82 16.81 25.40
C ASP A 179 -4.31 18.03 26.17
N ALA A 180 -3.05 18.41 26.00
CA ALA A 180 -2.44 19.58 26.61
C ALA A 180 -1.95 20.63 25.58
N PRO A 181 -2.03 21.94 25.88
CA PRO A 181 -1.53 22.98 25.00
C PRO A 181 0.01 22.92 24.86
N MET A 182 0.51 23.29 23.68
CA MET A 182 1.94 23.45 23.41
C MET A 182 2.43 24.89 23.65
N GLY A 183 1.52 25.86 23.77
CA GLY A 183 1.86 27.28 23.85
C GLY A 183 2.38 27.86 22.54
N THR A 184 2.02 27.24 21.40
CA THR A 184 2.40 27.70 20.06
C THR A 184 1.17 27.99 19.21
N LYS A 185 1.35 28.55 18.01
CA LYS A 185 0.25 28.74 17.04
C LYS A 185 -0.49 27.45 16.69
N LEU A 186 0.10 26.28 16.98
CA LEU A 186 -0.59 25.01 16.82
C LEU A 186 -1.90 24.96 17.61
N ASP A 187 -1.93 25.50 18.83
CA ASP A 187 -3.12 25.39 19.68
C ASP A 187 -4.30 26.22 19.15
N GLU A 188 -4.02 27.27 18.38
CA GLU A 188 -5.05 28.03 17.65
C GLU A 188 -5.53 27.26 16.41
N LEU A 189 -4.61 26.60 15.70
CA LEU A 189 -4.90 25.89 14.45
C LEU A 189 -5.46 24.49 14.65
N ALA A 190 -5.17 23.85 15.78
CA ALA A 190 -5.58 22.51 16.14
C ALA A 190 -5.58 22.42 17.68
N PRO A 191 -6.66 22.86 18.35
CA PRO A 191 -6.73 22.89 19.81
C PRO A 191 -6.55 21.51 20.46
N PRO A 192 -6.08 21.43 21.71
CA PRO A 192 -6.02 20.17 22.47
C PRO A 192 -7.40 19.54 22.61
N VAL A 193 -7.44 18.20 22.56
CA VAL A 193 -8.69 17.43 22.59
C VAL A 193 -8.59 16.34 23.65
N SER A 194 -9.67 16.10 24.40
CA SER A 194 -9.74 14.96 25.33
C SER A 194 -9.49 13.64 24.60
N ARG A 195 -8.80 12.70 25.24
CA ARG A 195 -8.51 11.35 24.70
C ARG A 195 -9.77 10.59 24.28
N GLU A 196 -10.91 10.83 24.93
CA GLU A 196 -12.19 10.22 24.57
C GLU A 196 -12.65 10.62 23.15
N ASN A 197 -12.22 11.79 22.69
CA ASN A 197 -12.55 12.36 21.39
C ASN A 197 -11.43 12.17 20.36
N GLU A 198 -10.46 11.28 20.60
CA GLU A 198 -9.34 11.03 19.67
C GLU A 198 -9.81 10.66 18.26
N ARG A 199 -10.88 9.87 18.16
CA ARG A 199 -11.47 9.43 16.88
C ARG A 199 -12.45 10.44 16.26
N SER A 200 -12.57 11.62 16.84
CA SER A 200 -13.42 12.70 16.29
C SER A 200 -12.68 13.48 15.19
N ILE A 201 -13.40 14.36 14.50
CA ILE A 201 -12.80 15.28 13.51
C ILE A 201 -11.76 16.18 14.18
N ASP A 202 -12.05 16.66 15.39
CA ASP A 202 -11.14 17.52 16.15
C ASP A 202 -9.93 16.75 16.66
N GLY A 203 -10.12 15.50 17.11
CA GLY A 203 -9.03 14.60 17.48
C GLY A 203 -8.10 14.32 16.31
N THR A 204 -8.66 14.01 15.13
CA THR A 204 -7.90 13.83 13.89
C THR A 204 -7.11 15.10 13.54
N ARG A 205 -7.75 16.27 13.62
CA ARG A 205 -7.12 17.58 13.37
C ARG A 205 -5.96 17.83 14.34
N ARG A 206 -6.10 17.49 15.63
CA ARG A 206 -5.02 17.62 16.63
C ARG A 206 -3.86 16.68 16.33
N THR A 207 -4.12 15.41 16.00
CA THR A 207 -3.08 14.44 15.62
C THR A 207 -2.28 14.91 14.42
N TRP A 208 -2.96 15.34 13.34
CA TRP A 208 -2.28 15.86 12.17
C TRP A 208 -1.54 17.16 12.44
N GLY A 209 -2.12 18.05 13.26
CA GLY A 209 -1.48 19.28 13.67
C GLY A 209 -0.13 19.03 14.37
N LEU A 210 -0.12 18.14 15.36
CA LEU A 210 1.07 17.74 16.12
C LEU A 210 2.14 17.10 15.22
N PHE A 211 1.73 16.18 14.33
CA PHE A 211 2.62 15.56 13.34
C PHE A 211 3.28 16.59 12.43
N MET A 212 2.51 17.53 11.91
CA MET A 212 3.04 18.58 11.02
C MET A 212 3.92 19.59 11.78
N TRP A 213 3.76 19.71 13.10
CA TRP A 213 4.54 20.61 13.96
C TRP A 213 5.89 20.04 14.40
N ARG A 214 6.21 18.80 14.01
CA ARG A 214 7.53 18.21 14.25
C ARG A 214 8.64 19.07 13.62
N ASN A 215 9.82 19.01 14.22
CA ASN A 215 11.02 19.52 13.57
C ASN A 215 11.41 18.57 12.43
N TRP A 216 10.89 18.83 11.23
CA TRP A 216 11.16 18.04 10.04
C TRP A 216 12.58 18.24 9.47
N ASP A 217 13.26 19.33 9.86
CA ASP A 217 14.62 19.63 9.39
C ASP A 217 15.62 18.54 9.83
N LYS A 218 15.33 17.79 10.91
CA LYS A 218 16.17 16.68 11.37
C LYS A 218 16.22 15.46 10.43
N PHE A 219 15.36 15.43 9.41
CA PHE A 219 15.34 14.40 8.36
C PHE A 219 15.86 14.92 7.02
N SER A 220 16.31 16.18 6.96
CA SER A 220 16.98 16.73 5.79
C SER A 220 18.49 16.61 5.99
N ASP A 221 19.16 15.91 5.08
CA ASP A 221 20.63 15.95 5.01
C ASP A 221 21.04 17.37 4.59
N GLN A 222 21.57 18.15 5.53
CA GLN A 222 22.44 19.29 5.17
C GLN A 222 23.83 18.76 4.82
#